data_AF-A0A533W3R0-F1
#
_entry.id   AF-A0A533W3R0-F1
#
_cell.length_a   1.000
_cell.length_b   1.000
_cell.length_c   1.000
_cell.angle_alpha   90.00
_cell.angle_beta   90.00
_cell.angle_gamma   90.00
#
_symmetry.space_group_name_H-M   'P 1'
#
loop_
_entity.id
_entity.type
_entity.pdbx_description
1 polymer ?
#
loop_
_entity_poly.entity_id
_entity_poly.type
_entity_poly.pdbx_seq_one_letter_code
_entity_poly.pdbx_strand_id
1 'polypeptide(L)' 'MILPQLENLVKVGDDITNDNYGHYPDRRPIESLMYYGLVLLDKPAGPTSHEVVAWVKRIL' A
#
# COMPACT_ATOMS: atom_id res chain seq x y z
N MET A 1 -8.04 -6.14 -11.38
CA MET A 1 -8.42 -4.75 -11.05
C MET A 1 -8.53 -4.02 -12.38
N ILE A 2 -9.71 -3.51 -12.73
CA ILE A 2 -9.89 -2.68 -13.94
C ILE A 2 -9.91 -1.24 -13.44
N LEU A 3 -8.92 -0.45 -13.86
CA LEU A 3 -8.84 0.97 -13.53
C LEU A 3 -9.57 1.74 -14.65
N PRO A 4 -10.68 2.45 -14.35
CA PRO A 4 -11.43 3.19 -15.36
C PRO A 4 -10.58 4.22 -16.12
N GLN A 5 -9.54 4.75 -15.47
CA GLN A 5 -8.61 5.71 -16.06
C GLN A 5 -7.74 5.11 -17.18
N LEU A 6 -7.71 3.79 -17.31
CA LEU A 6 -6.96 3.09 -18.35
C LEU A 6 -7.83 2.70 -19.55
N GLU A 7 -9.11 3.09 -19.57
CA GLU A 7 -10.00 2.86 -20.70
C GLU A 7 -9.50 3.61 -21.95
N ASN A 8 -9.59 2.98 -23.12
CA ASN A 8 -9.20 3.51 -24.44
C ASN A 8 -7.70 3.82 -24.65
N LEU A 9 -6.80 3.24 -23.84
CA LEU A 9 -5.38 3.34 -24.09
C LEU A 9 -4.92 2.40 -25.20
N VAL A 10 -4.03 2.88 -26.07
CA VAL A 10 -3.32 2.05 -27.06
C VAL A 10 -2.07 1.47 -26.41
N LYS A 11 -1.99 0.15 -26.36
CA LYS A 11 -0.79 -0.56 -25.88
C LYS A 11 0.33 -0.44 -26.91
N VAL A 12 1.45 0.18 -26.52
CA VAL A 12 2.59 0.45 -27.40
C VAL A 12 3.58 -0.72 -27.45
N GLY A 13 3.65 -1.52 -26.37
CA GLY A 13 4.57 -2.66 -26.29
C GLY A 13 4.29 -3.57 -25.09
N ASP A 14 5.02 -4.69 -25.06
CA ASP A 14 5.03 -5.67 -23.97
C ASP A 14 6.47 -5.83 -23.47
N ASP A 15 6.66 -5.58 -22.18
CA ASP A 15 7.94 -5.77 -21.50
C ASP A 15 7.77 -6.73 -20.32
N ILE A 16 8.84 -7.46 -20.02
CA ILE A 16 8.91 -8.36 -18.87
C ILE A 16 9.97 -7.87 -17.89
N THR A 17 9.76 -8.12 -16.60
CA THR A 17 10.74 -7.85 -15.54
C THR A 17 11.27 -9.14 -14.94
N ASN A 18 12.39 -9.07 -14.24
CA ASN A 18 13.03 -10.21 -13.60
C ASN A 18 12.53 -10.38 -12.16
N ASP A 19 11.92 -11.53 -11.88
CA ASP A 19 11.31 -11.88 -10.58
C ASP A 19 12.29 -11.97 -9.40
N ASN A 20 13.60 -12.01 -9.65
CA ASN A 20 14.61 -11.99 -8.61
C ASN A 20 14.75 -10.62 -7.92
N TYR A 21 14.09 -9.58 -8.43
CA TYR A 21 14.20 -8.22 -7.90
C TYR A 21 12.85 -7.69 -7.41
N GLY A 22 12.89 -7.04 -6.24
CA GLY A 22 11.70 -6.47 -5.60
C GLY A 22 10.72 -7.53 -5.10
N HIS A 23 9.52 -7.07 -4.75
CA HIS A 23 8.46 -7.94 -4.25
C HIS A 23 7.12 -7.55 -4.84
N TYR A 24 6.40 -8.53 -5.37
CA TYR A 24 5.00 -8.38 -5.73
C TYR A 24 4.19 -7.92 -4.50
N PRO A 25 3.16 -7.07 -4.65
CA PRO A 25 2.44 -6.47 -3.52
C PRO A 25 1.93 -7.49 -2.47
N ASP A 26 1.48 -8.65 -2.94
CA ASP A 26 0.95 -9.77 -2.16
C ASP A 26 2.03 -10.71 -1.59
N ARG A 27 3.30 -10.50 -1.96
CA ARG A 27 4.46 -11.31 -1.55
C ARG A 27 5.56 -10.49 -0.88
N ARG A 28 5.24 -9.28 -0.42
CA ARG A 28 6.19 -8.43 0.32
C ARG A 28 6.50 -9.04 1.69
N PRO A 29 7.78 -9.03 2.13
CA PRO A 29 8.11 -9.38 3.51
C PRO A 29 7.47 -8.38 4.48
N ILE A 30 7.21 -8.83 5.70
CA ILE A 30 6.48 -8.03 6.70
C ILE A 30 7.12 -6.66 6.95
N GLU A 31 8.46 -6.58 6.97
CA GLU A 31 9.20 -5.33 7.15
C GLU A 31 8.86 -4.31 6.07
N SER A 32 8.84 -4.74 4.80
CA SER A 32 8.45 -3.87 3.68
C SER A 32 6.98 -3.44 3.76
N LEU A 33 6.10 -4.33 4.23
CA LEU A 33 4.70 -3.97 4.49
C LEU A 33 4.58 -2.91 5.60
N MET A 34 5.42 -2.97 6.63
CA MET A 34 5.40 -1.97 7.71
C MET A 34 5.99 -0.62 7.28
N TYR A 35 7.10 -0.62 6.53
CA TYR A 35 7.74 0.60 6.07
C TYR A 35 6.95 1.34 4.97
N TYR A 36 6.26 0.60 4.09
CA TYR A 36 5.59 1.15 2.90
C TYR A 36 4.08 0.90 2.89
N GLY A 37 3.51 0.49 4.02
CA GLY A 37 2.09 0.18 4.17
C GLY A 37 1.23 1.40 4.49
N LEU A 38 -0.08 1.23 4.30
CA LEU A 38 -1.11 2.16 4.70
C LEU A 38 -2.12 1.43 5.57
N VAL A 39 -2.44 1.99 6.73
CA VAL A 39 -3.48 1.45 7.63
C VAL A 39 -4.75 2.27 7.43
N LEU A 40 -5.79 1.63 6.89
CA LEU A 40 -7.14 2.19 6.83
C LEU A 40 -7.80 1.98 8.18
N LEU A 41 -7.74 3.01 9.03
CA LEU A 41 -8.25 2.95 10.40
C LEU A 41 -9.63 3.58 10.51
N ASP A 42 -10.58 2.85 11.10
CA ASP A 42 -11.83 3.43 11.57
C ASP A 42 -11.58 4.16 12.91
N LYS A 43 -11.50 5.48 12.84
CA LYS A 43 -11.07 6.31 13.97
C LYS A 43 -12.22 6.48 14.98
N PRO A 44 -12.02 6.18 16.28
CA PRO A 44 -13.06 6.41 17.29
C PRO A 44 -13.29 7.90 17.58
N ALA A 45 -14.48 8.22 18.09
CA ALA A 45 -14.81 9.53 18.66
C ALA A 45 -14.08 9.74 20.00
N GLY A 46 -13.68 10.99 20.30
CA GLY A 46 -12.95 11.32 21.53
C GLY A 46 -11.52 11.81 21.26
N PRO A 47 -10.55 10.92 20.96
CA PRO A 47 -9.16 11.33 20.77
C PRO A 47 -8.98 12.12 19.46
N THR A 48 -7.99 12.99 19.45
CA THR A 48 -7.53 13.68 18.24
C THR A 48 -6.86 12.69 17.28
N SER A 49 -6.79 13.04 16.00
CA SER A 49 -6.08 12.21 15.02
C SER A 49 -4.59 12.06 15.34
N HIS A 50 -3.95 13.10 15.91
CA HIS A 50 -2.55 13.04 16.33
C HIS A 50 -2.33 12.03 17.48
N GLU A 51 -3.25 11.97 18.45
CA GLU A 51 -3.19 10.98 19.53
C GLU A 51 -3.36 9.55 19.00
N VAL A 52 -4.33 9.32 18.12
CA VAL A 52 -4.55 8.00 17.50
C VAL A 52 -3.32 7.56 16.71
N VAL A 53 -2.73 8.43 15.91
CA VAL A 53 -1.49 8.14 15.18
C VAL A 53 -0.34 7.82 16.14
N ALA A 54 -0.22 8.55 17.26
CA ALA A 54 0.81 8.29 18.27
C ALA A 54 0.64 6.92 18.94
N TRP A 55 -0.59 6.48 19.19
CA TRP A 55 -0.86 5.14 19.73
C TRP A 55 -0.56 4.03 18.73
N VAL A 56 -0.98 4.18 17.47
CA VAL A 56 -0.66 3.21 16.41
C VAL A 56 0.85 3.03 16.28
N LYS A 57 1.61 4.13 16.26
CA LYS A 57 3.10 4.11 16.20
C LYS A 57 3.76 3.48 17.44
N ARG A 58 3.06 3.41 18.58
CA ARG A 58 3.60 2.80 19.80
C ARG A 58 3.31 1.29 19.87
N ILE A 59 2.19 0.85 19.31
CA ILE A 59 1.76 -0.54 19.32
C ILE A 59 2.52 -1.35 18.26
N LEU A 60 2.70 -0.76 17.08
CA LEU A 60 3.46 -1.31 15.96
C LEU A 60 4.93 -0.89 16.09
#